data_AF-A0AAV8VS34-F1
#
_entry.id   AF-A0AAV8VS34-F1
#
_cell.length_a   1.000
_cell.length_b   1.000
_cell.length_c   1.000
_cell.angle_alpha   90.00
_cell.angle_beta   90.00
_cell.angle_gamma   90.00
#
_symmetry.space_group_name_H-M   'P 1'
#
loop_
_entity.id
_entity.type
_entity.pdbx_description
1 polymer ?
#
loop_
_entity_poly.entity_id
_entity_poly.type
_entity_poly.pdbx_seq_one_letter_code
_entity_poly.pdbx_strand_id
1 'polypeptide(L)'
;MIFTNEEYADIHFCYGFCDGNVEAAVREYRRRYPNRRLPSAQVFSRTHQNFRNFGLGSNVDHNRNRQNNNNQNRILRAFDNNPRLSSSRAAHQLQISKSQILRTLRNNHKHAYHLQPVHHLHPGDPEQRCIVRVLVGKVGGQLSIGLGDMSQLAAFDSIS
;
A
#
# COMPACT_ATOMS: atom_id res chain seq x y z
N MET A 1 27.73 15.18 -3.26
CA MET A 1 27.78 15.21 -4.74
C MET A 1 27.36 13.86 -5.27
N ILE A 2 26.57 13.85 -6.35
CA ILE A 2 26.14 12.63 -7.04
C ILE A 2 27.02 12.51 -8.30
N PHE A 3 27.51 11.30 -8.57
CA PHE A 3 28.24 10.93 -9.79
C PHE A 3 27.34 10.07 -10.67
N THR A 4 27.67 9.95 -11.96
CA THR A 4 26.94 9.03 -12.85
C THR A 4 27.35 7.57 -12.57
N ASN A 5 26.54 6.61 -13.02
CA ASN A 5 26.88 5.18 -12.87
C ASN A 5 28.20 4.82 -13.57
N GLU A 6 28.49 5.45 -14.71
CA GLU A 6 29.76 5.30 -15.43
C GLU A 6 30.93 5.81 -14.58
N GLU A 7 30.82 7.01 -14.01
CA GLU A 7 31.84 7.56 -13.12
C GLU A 7 32.05 6.68 -11.87
N TYR A 8 30.98 6.14 -11.28
CA TYR A 8 31.10 5.22 -10.15
C TYR A 8 31.83 3.91 -10.51
N ALA A 9 31.61 3.38 -11.72
CA ALA A 9 32.34 2.22 -12.22
C ALA A 9 33.83 2.52 -12.40
N ASP A 10 34.18 3.65 -13.02
CA ASP A 10 35.56 4.08 -13.24
C ASP A 10 36.29 4.34 -11.91
N ILE A 11 35.60 4.97 -10.94
CA ILE A 11 36.12 5.22 -9.59
C ILE A 11 36.45 3.91 -8.89
N HIS A 12 35.53 2.95 -8.92
CA HIS A 12 35.73 1.66 -8.29
C HIS A 12 36.82 0.85 -8.98
N PHE A 13 36.91 0.93 -10.32
CA PHE A 13 37.97 0.30 -11.08
C PHE A 13 39.35 0.84 -10.69
N CYS A 14 39.51 2.16 -10.61
CA CYS A 14 40.77 2.77 -10.18
C CYS A 14 41.11 2.43 -8.72
N TYR A 15 40.09 2.35 -7.84
CA TYR A 15 40.28 1.95 -6.44
C TYR A 15 40.76 0.50 -6.31
N GLY A 16 40.14 -0.42 -7.07
CA GLY A 16 40.55 -1.82 -7.12
C GLY A 16 41.93 -2.01 -7.75
N PHE A 17 42.23 -1.26 -8.81
CA PHE A 17 43.56 -1.27 -9.46
C PHE A 17 44.69 -0.84 -8.53
N CYS A 18 44.40 0.01 -7.54
CA CYS A 18 45.38 0.50 -6.56
C CYS A 18 45.35 -0.30 -5.24
N ASP A 19 44.82 -1.53 -5.25
CA ASP A 19 44.71 -2.41 -4.08
C ASP A 19 44.07 -1.75 -2.85
N GLY A 20 43.13 -0.84 -3.07
CA GLY A 20 42.43 -0.12 -2.01
C GLY A 20 43.16 1.11 -1.44
N ASN A 21 44.31 1.49 -2.02
CA ASN A 21 44.99 2.74 -1.69
C ASN A 21 44.29 3.93 -2.35
N VAL A 22 43.66 4.78 -1.52
CA VAL A 22 42.85 5.91 -1.98
C VAL A 22 43.69 6.98 -2.68
N GLU A 23 44.85 7.34 -2.13
CA GLU A 23 45.70 8.39 -2.71
C GLU A 23 46.27 7.98 -4.06
N ALA A 24 46.67 6.72 -4.19
CA ALA A 24 47.08 6.15 -5.47
C ALA A 24 45.91 6.13 -6.48
N ALA A 25 44.72 5.74 -6.03
CA ALA A 25 43.52 5.69 -6.88
C ALA A 25 43.11 7.07 -7.40
N VAL A 26 43.21 8.12 -6.59
CA VAL A 26 42.93 9.51 -7.01
C VAL A 26 43.91 9.95 -8.09
N ARG A 27 45.21 9.67 -7.91
CA ARG A 27 46.23 9.99 -8.92
C ARG A 27 45.99 9.24 -10.22
N GLU A 28 45.69 7.94 -10.13
CA GLU A 28 45.38 7.11 -11.30
C GLU A 28 44.11 7.58 -12.03
N TYR A 29 43.06 7.94 -11.29
CA TYR A 29 41.83 8.47 -11.88
C TYR A 29 42.09 9.78 -12.62
N ARG A 30 42.86 10.71 -12.03
CA ARG A 30 43.25 11.96 -12.69
C ARG A 30 44.07 11.72 -13.96
N ARG A 31 44.96 10.73 -13.93
CA ARG A 31 45.81 10.36 -15.08
C ARG A 31 44.99 9.77 -16.23
N ARG A 32 44.01 8.92 -15.94
CA ARG A 32 43.17 8.25 -16.95
C ARG A 32 42.07 9.15 -17.51
N TYR A 33 41.52 10.03 -16.68
CA TYR A 33 40.39 10.89 -17.05
C TYR A 33 40.72 12.38 -16.81
N PRO A 34 41.66 12.96 -17.57
CA PRO A 34 42.14 14.33 -17.33
C PRO A 34 41.06 15.41 -17.51
N ASN A 35 40.04 15.14 -18.34
CA ASN A 35 38.96 16.07 -18.65
C ASN A 35 37.72 15.90 -17.75
N ARG A 36 37.75 14.96 -16.79
CA ARG A 36 36.61 14.71 -15.89
C ARG A 36 36.83 15.38 -14.52
N ARG A 37 35.74 15.60 -13.80
CA ARG A 37 35.78 16.08 -12.42
C ARG A 37 36.52 15.07 -11.54
N LEU A 38 37.47 15.54 -10.75
CA LEU A 38 38.18 14.71 -9.77
C LEU A 38 37.31 14.42 -8.55
N PRO A 39 36.98 13.14 -8.25
CA PRO A 39 36.28 12.77 -7.03
C PRO A 39 37.17 12.95 -5.80
N SER A 40 36.57 13.26 -4.64
CA SER A 40 37.35 13.29 -3.39
C SER A 40 37.75 11.88 -2.96
N ALA A 41 38.85 11.77 -2.23
CA ALA A 41 39.39 10.51 -1.68
C ALA A 41 38.30 9.63 -1.05
N GLN A 42 37.41 10.24 -0.24
CA GLN A 42 36.34 9.52 0.44
C GLN A 42 35.28 8.91 -0.48
N VAL A 43 35.14 9.40 -1.72
CA VAL A 43 34.23 8.82 -2.71
C VAL A 43 34.71 7.45 -3.16
N PHE A 44 36.01 7.21 -3.27
CA PHE A 44 36.57 5.92 -3.69
C PHE A 44 36.22 4.82 -2.68
N SER A 45 36.55 5.05 -1.40
CA SER A 45 36.26 4.08 -0.34
C SER A 45 34.77 3.87 -0.13
N ARG A 46 33.97 4.95 -0.14
CA ARG A 46 32.51 4.84 -0.04
C ARG A 46 31.91 4.06 -1.21
N THR A 47 32.33 4.33 -2.44
CA THR A 47 31.83 3.61 -3.62
C THR A 47 32.09 2.11 -3.49
N HIS A 48 33.28 1.71 -3.07
CA HIS A 48 33.59 0.31 -2.81
C HIS A 48 32.73 -0.30 -1.70
N GLN A 49 32.59 0.39 -0.56
CA GLN A 49 31.73 -0.07 0.55
C GLN A 49 30.26 -0.19 0.12
N ASN A 50 29.79 0.72 -0.71
CA ASN A 50 28.43 0.71 -1.24
C ASN A 50 28.21 -0.54 -2.09
N PHE A 51 29.13 -0.85 -3.00
CA PHE A 51 29.05 -2.08 -3.80
C PHE A 51 29.09 -3.33 -2.93
N ARG A 52 29.92 -3.35 -1.88
CA ARG A 52 29.98 -4.49 -0.96
C ARG A 52 28.66 -4.68 -0.19
N ASN A 53 28.04 -3.60 0.26
CA ASN A 53 26.89 -3.66 1.15
C ASN A 53 25.54 -3.77 0.40
N PHE A 54 25.46 -3.18 -0.79
CA PHE A 54 24.20 -3.00 -1.53
C PHE A 54 24.28 -3.50 -2.98
N GLY A 55 25.44 -3.98 -3.46
CA GLY A 55 25.63 -4.37 -4.85
C GLY A 55 25.64 -3.18 -5.82
N LEU A 56 25.46 -3.46 -7.12
CA LEU A 56 25.47 -2.45 -8.20
C LEU A 56 24.30 -1.44 -8.13
N GLY A 57 23.28 -1.70 -7.31
CA GLY A 57 22.18 -0.77 -7.16
C GLY A 57 22.61 0.47 -6.38
N SER A 58 22.18 1.65 -6.83
CA SER A 58 22.59 2.89 -6.16
C SER A 58 22.13 2.88 -4.69
N ASN A 59 22.96 3.42 -3.79
CA ASN A 59 22.55 3.62 -2.39
C ASN A 59 21.27 4.47 -2.27
N VAL A 60 21.06 5.37 -3.22
CA VAL A 60 19.89 6.24 -3.26
C VAL A 60 18.64 5.41 -3.51
N ASP A 61 18.71 4.46 -4.45
CA ASP A 61 17.59 3.55 -4.74
C ASP A 61 17.33 2.61 -3.57
N HIS A 62 18.38 2.06 -2.94
CA HIS A 62 18.24 1.24 -1.74
C HIS A 62 17.63 2.00 -0.57
N ASN A 63 18.08 3.24 -0.31
CA ASN A 63 17.52 4.07 0.76
C ASN A 63 16.07 4.48 0.46
N ARG A 64 15.76 4.84 -0.79
CA ARG A 64 14.37 5.09 -1.23
C ARG A 64 13.50 3.86 -1.03
N ASN A 65 13.97 2.69 -1.43
CA ASN A 65 13.24 1.43 -1.27
C ASN A 65 13.03 1.11 0.21
N ARG A 66 14.06 1.30 1.05
CA ARG A 66 13.94 1.15 2.50
C ARG A 66 12.89 2.09 3.09
N GLN A 67 12.91 3.37 2.71
CA GLN A 67 11.93 4.34 3.19
C GLN A 67 10.52 4.02 2.70
N ASN A 68 10.37 3.59 1.45
CA ASN A 68 9.10 3.13 0.90
C ASN A 68 8.56 1.91 1.65
N ASN A 69 9.42 0.93 1.95
CA ASN A 69 9.07 -0.26 2.72
C ASN A 69 8.65 0.11 4.16
N ASN A 70 9.39 1.02 4.81
CA ASN A 70 9.04 1.54 6.13
C ASN A 70 7.68 2.24 6.12
N ASN A 71 7.45 3.11 5.15
CA ASN A 71 6.18 3.81 4.99
C ASN A 71 5.04 2.82 4.71
N GLN A 72 5.26 1.84 3.84
CA GLN A 72 4.29 0.77 3.57
C GLN A 72 3.93 0.00 4.85
N ASN A 73 4.92 -0.43 5.63
CA ASN A 73 4.68 -1.13 6.89
C ASN A 73 3.94 -0.27 7.91
N ARG A 74 4.26 1.03 8.00
CA ARG A 74 3.54 1.98 8.87
C ARG A 74 2.09 2.14 8.45
N ILE A 75 1.83 2.21 7.13
CA ILE A 75 0.48 2.28 6.58
C ILE A 75 -0.29 1.02 6.93
N LEU A 76 0.23 -0.17 6.60
CA LEU A 76 -0.46 -1.44 6.83
C LEU A 76 -0.81 -1.62 8.31
N ARG A 77 0.16 -1.39 9.22
CA ARG A 77 -0.07 -1.45 10.67
C ARG A 77 -1.14 -0.49 11.16
N ALA A 78 -1.20 0.73 10.62
CA ALA A 78 -2.20 1.71 11.04
C ALA A 78 -3.63 1.26 10.68
N PHE A 79 -3.81 0.62 9.52
CA PHE A 79 -5.12 0.11 9.07
C PHE A 79 -5.48 -1.23 9.73
N ASP A 80 -4.49 -2.07 10.03
CA ASP A 80 -4.72 -3.32 10.79
C ASP A 80 -5.16 -3.03 12.22
N ASN A 81 -4.58 -2.02 12.87
CA ASN A 81 -4.95 -1.61 14.23
C ASN A 81 -6.29 -0.88 14.30
N ASN A 82 -6.70 -0.19 13.23
CA ASN A 82 -7.96 0.54 13.19
C ASN A 82 -8.60 0.47 11.79
N PRO A 83 -9.50 -0.49 11.55
CA PRO A 83 -10.17 -0.65 10.26
C PRO A 83 -11.08 0.52 9.86
N ARG A 84 -11.46 1.39 10.81
CA ARG A 84 -12.33 2.56 10.59
C ARG A 84 -11.56 3.81 10.16
N LEU A 85 -10.23 3.71 10.03
CA LEU A 85 -9.38 4.84 9.74
C LEU A 85 -9.58 5.29 8.27
N SER A 86 -9.83 6.57 8.04
CA SER A 86 -9.94 7.10 6.68
C SER A 86 -8.56 7.39 6.09
N SER A 87 -8.42 7.31 4.76
CA SER A 87 -7.16 7.63 4.06
C SER A 87 -6.67 9.06 4.33
N SER A 88 -7.59 10.00 4.57
CA SER A 88 -7.25 11.39 4.93
C SER A 88 -6.69 11.50 6.35
N ARG A 89 -7.33 10.83 7.33
CA ARG A 89 -6.83 10.79 8.71
C ARG A 89 -5.48 10.07 8.79
N ALA A 90 -5.32 8.97 8.05
CA ALA A 90 -4.05 8.26 7.92
C ALA A 90 -2.92 9.17 7.40
N ALA A 91 -3.20 9.99 6.39
CA ALA A 91 -2.22 10.89 5.79
C ALA A 91 -1.68 11.90 6.82
N HIS A 92 -2.58 12.53 7.58
CA HIS A 92 -2.19 13.46 8.65
C HIS A 92 -1.44 12.75 9.79
N GLN A 93 -1.91 11.57 10.22
CA GLN A 93 -1.30 10.84 11.33
C GLN A 93 0.08 10.29 10.99
N LEU A 94 0.29 9.82 9.76
CA LEU A 94 1.54 9.19 9.34
C LEU A 94 2.52 10.16 8.67
N GLN A 95 2.07 11.37 8.32
CA GLN A 95 2.80 12.35 7.50
C GLN A 95 3.23 11.75 6.15
N ILE A 96 2.32 11.00 5.52
CA ILE A 96 2.52 10.35 4.22
C ILE A 96 1.42 10.85 3.27
N SER A 97 1.77 11.07 2.00
CA SER A 97 0.80 11.53 1.01
C SER A 97 -0.37 10.55 0.85
N LYS A 98 -1.58 11.08 0.70
CA LYS A 98 -2.80 10.28 0.50
C LYS A 98 -2.67 9.33 -0.70
N SER A 99 -2.03 9.77 -1.78
CA SER A 99 -1.77 8.96 -2.97
C SER A 99 -0.88 7.75 -2.68
N GLN A 100 0.19 7.91 -1.89
CA GLN A 100 1.05 6.79 -1.48
C GLN A 100 0.28 5.78 -0.63
N ILE A 101 -0.54 6.26 0.31
CA ILE A 101 -1.41 5.41 1.15
C ILE A 101 -2.37 4.58 0.29
N LEU A 102 -3.10 5.23 -0.61
CA LEU A 102 -4.04 4.54 -1.49
C LEU A 102 -3.34 3.54 -2.42
N ARG A 103 -2.15 3.86 -2.94
CA ARG A 103 -1.35 2.94 -3.75
C ARG A 103 -0.91 1.72 -2.93
N THR A 104 -0.40 1.93 -1.73
CA THR A 104 -0.02 0.84 -0.82
C THR A 104 -1.20 -0.05 -0.48
N LEU A 105 -2.36 0.51 -0.15
CA LEU A 105 -3.57 -0.26 0.14
C LEU A 105 -4.02 -1.09 -1.06
N ARG A 106 -4.07 -0.51 -2.26
CA ARG A 106 -4.40 -1.23 -3.52
C ARG A 106 -3.43 -2.38 -3.79
N ASN A 107 -2.12 -2.14 -3.67
CA ASN A 107 -1.09 -3.15 -3.91
C ASN A 107 -1.15 -4.33 -2.92
N ASN A 108 -1.73 -4.12 -1.73
CA ASN A 108 -1.86 -5.14 -0.68
C ASN A 108 -3.31 -5.63 -0.52
N HIS A 109 -4.19 -5.36 -1.50
CA HIS A 109 -5.60 -5.78 -1.50
C HIS A 109 -6.39 -5.34 -0.25
N LYS A 110 -6.07 -4.17 0.30
CA LYS A 110 -6.79 -3.55 1.43
C LYS A 110 -7.59 -2.33 0.99
N HIS A 111 -8.70 -2.07 1.65
CA HIS A 111 -9.54 -0.89 1.42
C HIS A 111 -9.62 -0.04 2.69
N ALA A 112 -9.55 1.29 2.52
CA ALA A 112 -9.84 2.21 3.61
C ALA A 112 -11.37 2.30 3.76
N TYR A 113 -11.92 1.70 4.80
CA TYR A 113 -13.35 1.76 5.07
C TYR A 113 -13.69 3.03 5.86
N HIS A 114 -14.68 3.77 5.39
CA HIS A 114 -15.35 4.79 6.18
C HIS A 114 -16.72 4.22 6.57
N LEU A 115 -16.81 3.61 7.75
CA LEU A 115 -18.10 3.20 8.29
C LEU A 115 -18.89 4.46 8.67
N GLN A 116 -19.86 4.80 7.83
CA GLN A 116 -20.92 5.73 8.20
C GLN A 116 -22.01 4.91 8.88
N PRO A 117 -22.36 5.18 10.16
CA PRO A 117 -23.51 4.56 10.78
C PRO A 117 -24.77 5.07 10.07
N VAL A 118 -25.31 4.26 9.17
CA VAL A 118 -26.55 4.56 8.45
C VAL A 118 -27.70 3.95 9.26
N HIS A 119 -28.22 4.76 10.18
CA HIS A 119 -29.36 4.52 11.09
C HIS A 119 -29.10 3.67 12.33
N HIS A 120 -29.50 4.21 13.48
CA HIS A 120 -29.84 3.42 14.66
C HIS A 120 -31.07 2.59 14.27
N LEU A 121 -30.98 1.26 14.39
CA LEU A 121 -32.17 0.41 14.25
C LEU A 121 -33.12 0.81 15.39
N HIS A 122 -34.24 1.44 15.04
CA HIS A 122 -35.29 1.66 16.01
C HIS A 122 -35.96 0.31 16.31
N PRO A 123 -36.46 0.08 17.53
CA PRO A 123 -37.01 -1.22 17.95
C PRO A 123 -38.20 -1.73 17.10
N GLY A 124 -38.76 -0.92 16.18
CA GLY A 124 -39.79 -1.33 15.21
C GLY A 124 -39.29 -1.52 13.75
N ASP A 125 -38.02 -1.25 13.45
CA ASP A 125 -37.44 -1.44 12.11
C ASP A 125 -37.34 -2.89 11.60
N PRO A 126 -37.17 -3.95 12.44
CA PRO A 126 -37.07 -5.31 11.89
C PRO A 126 -38.36 -5.75 11.20
N GLU A 127 -39.52 -5.28 11.65
CA GLU A 127 -40.82 -5.67 11.08
C GLU A 127 -41.09 -4.98 9.72
N GLN A 128 -40.62 -3.75 9.53
CA GLN A 128 -40.81 -2.99 8.29
C GLN A 128 -39.85 -3.40 7.16
N ARG A 129 -38.73 -4.10 7.47
CA ARG A 129 -37.75 -4.55 6.47
C ARG A 129 -38.00 -5.96 5.91
N CYS A 130 -38.96 -6.70 6.47
CA CYS A 130 -39.34 -8.04 6.01
C CYS A 130 -40.57 -8.04 5.08
N ILE A 131 -40.66 -7.12 4.11
CA ILE A 131 -41.69 -7.19 3.06
C ILE A 131 -41.08 -7.09 1.67
N VAL A 132 -40.19 -8.03 1.32
CA VAL A 132 -40.09 -8.55 -0.06
C VAL A 132 -39.62 -10.01 0.00
N ARG A 133 -40.49 -10.93 0.46
CA ARG A 133 -40.26 -12.36 0.26
C ARG A 133 -40.61 -12.70 -1.18
N VAL A 134 -39.69 -12.43 -2.12
CA VAL A 134 -39.81 -12.95 -3.49
C VAL A 134 -39.70 -14.48 -3.41
N LEU A 135 -40.84 -15.17 -3.41
CA LEU A 135 -40.88 -16.58 -3.77
C LEU A 135 -40.67 -16.66 -5.28
N VAL A 136 -39.42 -16.84 -5.73
CA VAL A 136 -39.15 -17.22 -7.11
C VAL A 136 -39.54 -18.68 -7.27
N GLY A 137 -40.72 -18.94 -7.83
CA GLY A 137 -41.13 -20.24 -8.34
C GLY A 137 -41.33 -20.14 -9.85
N LYS A 138 -40.37 -20.63 -10.64
CA LYS A 138 -40.52 -20.74 -12.10
C LYS A 138 -40.99 -22.15 -12.42
N VAL A 139 -42.26 -22.29 -12.80
CA VAL A 139 -42.72 -23.40 -13.64
C VAL A 139 -43.71 -22.82 -14.64
N GLY A 140 -43.49 -23.11 -15.92
CA GLY A 140 -44.26 -22.55 -17.00
C GLY A 140 -45.73 -22.96 -16.98
N GLY A 141 -46.54 -22.13 -17.61
CA GLY A 141 -47.89 -22.50 -18.04
C GLY A 141 -49.01 -21.99 -17.14
N GLN A 142 -49.52 -20.81 -17.51
CA GLN A 142 -50.87 -20.31 -17.28
C GLN A 142 -51.25 -19.79 -15.88
N LEU A 143 -51.77 -18.56 -15.92
CA LEU A 143 -52.25 -17.75 -14.81
C LEU A 143 -53.61 -18.24 -14.31
N SER A 144 -53.76 -18.34 -12.99
CA SER A 144 -55.06 -18.18 -12.33
C SER A 144 -54.88 -17.44 -11.01
N ILE A 145 -55.65 -16.37 -10.85
CA ILE A 145 -55.67 -15.50 -9.66
C ILE A 145 -56.86 -15.99 -8.83
N GLY A 146 -56.60 -16.75 -7.75
CA GLY A 146 -57.64 -17.19 -6.82
C GLY A 146 -57.64 -16.31 -5.57
N LEU A 147 -58.62 -15.41 -5.46
CA LEU A 147 -58.95 -14.72 -4.20
C LEU A 147 -59.53 -15.76 -3.24
N GLY A 148 -58.71 -16.20 -2.28
CA GLY A 148 -59.15 -17.02 -1.15
C GLY A 148 -59.82 -16.14 -0.10
N ASP A 149 -61.12 -16.35 0.07
CA ASP A 149 -62.05 -15.66 0.94
C ASP A 149 -61.57 -15.53 2.40
N MET A 150 -61.65 -14.33 2.97
CA MET A 150 -61.16 -13.94 4.31
C MET A 150 -62.19 -14.24 5.43
N SER A 151 -63.00 -15.28 5.29
CA SER A 151 -64.18 -15.51 6.14
C SER A 151 -64.03 -16.62 7.19
N GLN A 152 -62.82 -17.14 7.47
CA GLN A 152 -62.63 -18.23 8.46
C GLN A 152 -61.54 -18.00 9.53
N LEU A 153 -61.32 -16.76 9.97
CA LEU A 153 -60.45 -16.47 11.13
C LEU A 153 -61.19 -15.74 12.26
N ALA A 154 -62.43 -16.18 12.55
CA ALA A 154 -63.20 -15.72 13.71
C ALA A 154 -63.87 -16.90 14.41
N ALA A 155 -63.07 -17.75 15.07
CA ALA A 155 -63.44 -18.63 16.18
C ALA A 155 -62.17 -19.36 16.65
N PHE A 156 -62.07 -19.65 17.96
CA PHE A 156 -60.93 -20.20 18.71
C PHE A 156 -59.87 -19.14 19.09
N ASP A 157 -59.68 -18.71 20.34
CA ASP A 157 -60.12 -19.23 21.62
C ASP A 157 -60.20 -18.11 22.67
N SER A 158 -61.37 -17.97 23.29
CA SER A 158 -61.45 -17.68 24.73
C SER A 158 -61.47 -19.02 25.44
N ILE A 159 -60.54 -19.29 26.35
CA ILE A 159 -60.73 -20.01 27.62
C ILE A 159 -59.38 -20.04 28.38
N SER A 160 -59.46 -19.50 29.59
CA SER A 160 -58.59 -19.58 30.78
C SER A 160 -57.25 -18.86 30.84
#